data_AF-A0AAE3DEK4-F1
#
_entry.id   AF-A0AAE3DEK4-F1
#
_cell.length_a   1.000
_cell.length_b   1.000
_cell.length_c   1.000
_cell.angle_alpha   90.00
_cell.angle_beta   90.00
_cell.angle_gamma   90.00
#
_symmetry.space_group_name_H-M   'P 1'
#
loop_
_entity.id
_entity.type
_entity.pdbx_description
1 polymer ?
#
loop_
_entity_poly.entity_id
_entity_poly.type
_entity_poly.pdbx_seq_one_letter_code
_entity_poly.pdbx_strand_id
1 'polypeptide(L)'
;MADPATLAMLAKAAAAVLSSEKARKTIGWVIVAIFSPIIVLLVLLCSLLSGTAEHNTTALELCFHGGVISASVPEDYRGHIENMRDSFFVLDGGAAELDGQMENGDSLDRTRVKAIFYALYFGEEQPSQRAHKQYLDCFVTYEERTRTVTEADDAGNEVEVEETYTVAVPIRDLSVV
;
A
#
# COMPACT_ATOMS: atom_id res chain seq x y z
N MET A 1 50.62 -1.41 -25.02
CA MET A 1 50.08 -0.18 -25.64
C MET A 1 50.21 -0.38 -27.14
N ALA A 2 49.13 -0.37 -27.92
CA ALA A 2 49.22 -0.55 -29.38
C ALA A 2 49.99 0.62 -30.00
N ASP A 3 50.88 0.36 -30.97
CA ASP A 3 51.67 1.43 -31.59
C ASP A 3 50.79 2.34 -32.48
N PRO A 4 51.21 3.59 -32.76
CA PRO A 4 50.41 4.56 -33.49
C PRO A 4 50.01 4.11 -34.89
N ALA A 5 50.82 3.27 -35.55
CA ALA A 5 50.52 2.76 -36.89
C ALA A 5 49.45 1.66 -36.83
N THR A 6 49.50 0.79 -35.82
CA THR A 6 48.47 -0.22 -35.55
C THR A 6 47.12 0.42 -35.23
N LEU A 7 47.09 1.48 -34.42
CA LEU A 7 45.88 2.28 -34.15
C LEU A 7 45.35 2.98 -35.42
N ALA A 8 46.23 3.57 -36.23
CA ALA A 8 45.83 4.24 -37.47
C ALA A 8 45.29 3.26 -38.53
N MET A 9 45.83 2.05 -38.61
CA MET A 9 45.32 0.99 -39.48
C MET A 9 43.96 0.47 -39.02
N LEU A 10 43.77 0.27 -37.72
CA LEU A 10 42.46 -0.10 -37.15
C LEU A 10 41.42 0.99 -37.41
N ALA A 11 41.78 2.27 -37.26
CA ALA A 11 40.90 3.40 -37.56
C ALA A 11 40.52 3.46 -39.05
N LYS A 12 41.48 3.27 -39.97
CA LYS A 12 41.20 3.22 -41.42
C LYS A 12 40.33 2.02 -41.81
N ALA A 13 40.59 0.84 -41.24
CA ALA A 13 39.78 -0.34 -41.49
C ALA A 13 38.35 -0.16 -40.98
N ALA A 14 38.18 0.39 -39.78
CA ALA A 14 36.87 0.75 -39.24
C ALA A 14 36.16 1.77 -40.15
N ALA A 15 36.85 2.83 -40.59
CA ALA A 15 36.28 3.82 -41.50
C ALA A 15 35.84 3.22 -42.85
N ALA A 16 36.61 2.28 -43.42
CA ALA A 16 36.25 1.59 -44.64
C ALA A 16 35.03 0.67 -44.47
N VAL A 17 34.95 -0.04 -43.34
CA VAL A 17 33.80 -0.88 -42.97
C VAL A 17 32.55 -0.02 -42.77
N LEU A 18 32.65 1.14 -42.11
CA LEU A 18 31.53 2.07 -41.95
C LEU A 18 31.14 2.79 -43.26
N SER A 19 32.09 3.02 -44.18
CA SER A 19 31.79 3.64 -45.48
C SER A 19 31.04 2.69 -46.42
N SER A 20 31.27 1.38 -46.31
CA SER A 20 30.60 0.37 -47.13
C SER A 20 29.13 0.19 -46.75
N GLU A 21 28.23 0.40 -47.73
CA GLU A 21 26.79 0.18 -47.55
C GLU A 21 26.47 -1.27 -47.18
N LYS A 22 27.14 -2.24 -47.83
CA LYS A 22 26.94 -3.67 -47.57
C LYS A 22 27.34 -4.02 -46.14
N ALA A 23 28.48 -3.51 -45.68
CA ALA A 23 28.95 -3.76 -44.32
C ALA A 23 28.05 -3.10 -43.26
N ARG A 24 27.60 -1.85 -43.48
CA ARG A 24 26.61 -1.18 -42.61
C ARG A 24 25.31 -1.96 -42.51
N LYS A 25 24.78 -2.47 -43.62
CA LYS A 25 23.58 -3.32 -43.63
C LYS A 25 23.78 -4.60 -42.84
N THR A 26 24.90 -5.30 -43.04
CA THR A 26 25.21 -6.52 -42.27
C THR A 26 25.31 -6.24 -40.78
N ILE A 27 26.03 -5.20 -40.36
CA ILE A 27 26.14 -4.81 -38.95
C ILE A 27 24.76 -4.46 -38.37
N GLY A 28 23.95 -3.70 -39.11
CA GLY A 28 22.58 -3.38 -38.70
C GLY A 28 21.73 -4.62 -38.47
N TRP A 29 21.78 -5.61 -39.36
CA TRP A 29 21.08 -6.88 -39.19
C TRP A 29 21.59 -7.70 -38.00
N VAL A 30 22.90 -7.70 -37.73
CA VAL A 30 23.47 -8.36 -36.54
C VAL A 30 22.98 -7.70 -35.26
N ILE A 31 22.97 -6.35 -35.22
CA ILE A 31 22.41 -5.59 -34.10
C ILE A 31 20.93 -5.96 -33.92
N VAL A 32 20.13 -5.95 -34.99
CA VAL A 32 18.72 -6.34 -34.92
C VAL A 32 18.56 -7.78 -34.41
N ALA A 33 19.34 -8.74 -34.90
CA ALA A 33 19.25 -10.14 -34.48
C ALA A 33 19.59 -10.34 -32.98
N ILE A 34 20.49 -9.53 -32.43
CA ILE A 34 20.87 -9.58 -31.00
C ILE A 34 19.86 -8.82 -30.14
N PHE A 35 19.46 -7.61 -30.52
CA PHE A 35 18.59 -6.76 -29.71
C PHE A 35 17.11 -7.13 -29.84
N SER A 36 16.66 -7.68 -30.98
CA SER A 36 15.27 -8.10 -31.17
C SER A 36 14.77 -9.05 -30.08
N PRO A 37 15.44 -10.17 -29.75
CA PRO A 37 14.98 -11.05 -28.68
C PRO A 37 15.01 -10.39 -27.30
N ILE A 38 15.99 -9.51 -27.03
CA ILE A 38 16.09 -8.77 -25.77
C ILE A 38 14.93 -7.80 -25.62
N ILE A 39 14.61 -7.04 -26.68
CA ILE A 39 13.48 -6.09 -26.69
C ILE A 39 12.17 -6.84 -26.50
N VAL A 40 11.96 -7.95 -27.22
CA VAL A 40 10.75 -8.78 -27.07
C VAL A 40 10.62 -9.30 -25.64
N LEU A 41 11.73 -9.79 -25.05
CA LEU A 41 11.74 -10.24 -23.67
C LEU A 41 11.38 -9.10 -22.70
N LEU A 42 11.97 -7.92 -22.87
CA LEU A 42 11.66 -6.76 -22.03
C LEU A 42 10.19 -6.34 -22.16
N VAL A 43 9.65 -6.28 -23.37
CA VAL A 43 8.24 -5.97 -23.60
C VAL A 43 7.35 -7.01 -22.91
N LEU A 44 7.65 -8.31 -23.06
CA LEU A 44 6.89 -9.37 -22.41
C LEU A 44 6.94 -9.25 -20.88
N LEU A 45 8.11 -9.03 -20.30
CA LEU A 45 8.28 -8.85 -18.86
C LEU A 45 7.51 -7.62 -18.36
N CYS A 46 7.60 -6.50 -19.06
CA CYS A 46 6.83 -5.29 -18.73
C CYS A 46 5.32 -5.56 -18.80
N SER A 47 4.82 -6.23 -19.85
CA SER A 47 3.40 -6.55 -19.99
C SER A 47 2.90 -7.47 -18.87
N LEU A 48 3.68 -8.50 -18.50
CA LEU A 48 3.31 -9.41 -17.40
C LEU A 48 3.28 -8.67 -16.05
N LEU A 49 4.32 -7.87 -15.76
CA LEU A 49 4.42 -7.16 -14.50
C LEU A 49 3.35 -6.06 -14.38
N SER A 50 3.07 -5.33 -15.46
CA SER A 50 1.97 -4.36 -15.53
C SER A 50 0.60 -5.00 -15.31
N GLY A 51 0.33 -6.16 -15.92
CA GLY A 51 -0.91 -6.90 -15.69
C GLY A 51 -1.10 -7.29 -14.22
N THR A 52 -0.04 -7.76 -13.55
CA THR A 52 -0.11 -8.05 -12.11
C THR A 52 -0.35 -6.80 -11.25
N ALA A 53 0.23 -5.66 -11.62
CA ALA A 53 0.00 -4.40 -10.92
C ALA A 53 -1.43 -3.89 -11.10
N GLU A 54 -2.01 -4.00 -12.30
CA GLU A 54 -3.41 -3.64 -12.58
C GLU A 54 -4.38 -4.50 -11.77
N HIS A 55 -4.14 -5.81 -11.68
CA HIS A 55 -4.94 -6.72 -10.86
C HIS A 55 -4.86 -6.37 -9.37
N ASN A 56 -3.67 -6.07 -8.85
CA ASN A 56 -3.50 -5.68 -7.44
C ASN A 56 -4.18 -4.33 -7.14
N THR A 57 -4.04 -3.37 -8.05
CA THR A 57 -4.69 -2.05 -7.92
C THR A 57 -6.21 -2.19 -7.93
N THR A 58 -6.74 -3.01 -8.85
CA THR A 58 -8.18 -3.27 -8.93
C THR A 58 -8.70 -3.96 -7.66
N ALA A 59 -7.97 -4.94 -7.12
CA ALA A 59 -8.34 -5.60 -5.88
C ALA A 59 -8.37 -4.61 -4.71
N LEU A 60 -7.36 -3.73 -4.61
CA LEU A 60 -7.30 -2.69 -3.59
C LEU A 60 -8.47 -1.69 -3.74
N GLU A 61 -8.76 -1.21 -4.94
CA GLU A 61 -9.91 -0.33 -5.18
C GLU A 61 -11.23 -0.99 -4.79
N LEU A 62 -11.43 -2.25 -5.17
CA LEU A 62 -12.63 -3.02 -4.79
C LEU A 62 -12.74 -3.21 -3.28
N CYS A 63 -11.62 -3.35 -2.56
CA CYS A 63 -11.61 -3.44 -1.11
C CYS A 63 -11.97 -2.09 -0.45
N PHE A 64 -11.33 -1.00 -0.87
CA PHE A 64 -11.47 0.31 -0.24
C PHE A 64 -12.76 1.05 -0.61
N HIS A 65 -13.22 0.87 -1.85
CA HIS A 65 -14.32 1.64 -2.42
C HIS A 65 -15.51 0.78 -2.82
N GLY A 66 -15.39 -0.54 -2.71
CA GLY A 66 -16.44 -1.47 -3.12
C GLY A 66 -16.58 -1.54 -4.64
N GLY A 67 -17.80 -1.88 -5.10
CA GLY A 67 -18.09 -2.13 -6.51
C GLY A 67 -18.32 -3.60 -6.83
N VAL A 68 -18.50 -3.88 -8.12
CA VAL A 68 -18.81 -5.22 -8.64
C VAL A 68 -17.51 -5.93 -8.99
N ILE A 69 -17.25 -7.05 -8.32
CA ILE A 69 -16.12 -7.92 -8.65
C ILE A 69 -16.48 -8.70 -9.92
N SER A 70 -15.68 -8.54 -10.98
CA SER A 70 -15.90 -9.21 -12.28
C SER A 70 -16.02 -10.73 -12.13
N ALA A 71 -16.94 -11.35 -12.86
CA ALA A 71 -17.08 -12.81 -12.93
C ALA A 71 -15.83 -13.52 -13.49
N SER A 72 -14.93 -12.78 -14.16
CA SER A 72 -13.64 -13.29 -14.62
C SER A 72 -12.58 -13.44 -13.52
N VAL A 73 -12.82 -12.90 -12.32
CA VAL A 73 -11.92 -13.05 -11.18
C VAL A 73 -12.04 -14.47 -10.62
N PRO A 74 -10.92 -15.21 -10.42
CA PRO A 74 -10.94 -16.53 -9.78
C PRO A 74 -11.65 -16.52 -8.43
N GLU A 75 -12.34 -17.61 -8.09
CA GLU A 75 -13.17 -17.71 -6.88
C GLU A 75 -12.39 -17.45 -5.58
N ASP A 76 -11.22 -18.08 -5.42
CA ASP A 76 -10.37 -17.87 -4.23
C ASP A 76 -9.95 -16.40 -4.09
N TYR A 77 -9.56 -15.78 -5.20
CA TYR A 77 -9.13 -14.38 -5.22
C TYR A 77 -10.28 -13.41 -4.95
N ARG A 78 -11.48 -13.72 -5.46
CA ARG A 78 -12.71 -13.01 -5.12
C ARG A 78 -12.99 -13.11 -3.62
N GLY A 79 -12.82 -14.29 -3.02
CA GLY A 79 -12.97 -14.51 -1.59
C GLY A 79 -12.04 -13.61 -0.77
N HIS A 80 -10.79 -13.41 -1.19
CA HIS A 80 -9.88 -12.47 -0.52
C HIS A 80 -10.37 -11.03 -0.55
N ILE A 81 -10.94 -10.57 -1.68
CA ILE A 81 -11.51 -9.22 -1.80
C ILE A 81 -12.74 -9.08 -0.89
N GLU A 82 -13.64 -10.07 -0.89
CA GLU A 82 -14.85 -10.06 -0.07
C GLU A 82 -14.52 -10.09 1.42
N ASN A 83 -13.63 -10.98 1.85
CA ASN A 83 -13.14 -11.05 3.23
C ASN A 83 -12.49 -9.72 3.67
N MET A 84 -11.70 -9.10 2.79
CA MET A 84 -11.07 -7.82 3.13
C MET A 84 -12.10 -6.70 3.27
N ARG A 85 -13.15 -6.67 2.44
CA ARG A 85 -14.26 -5.71 2.57
C ARG A 85 -15.01 -5.89 3.88
N ASP A 86 -15.27 -7.13 4.29
CA ASP A 86 -15.91 -7.43 5.57
C ASP A 86 -15.03 -7.00 6.75
N SER A 87 -13.73 -7.26 6.68
CA SER A 87 -12.77 -6.77 7.68
C SER A 87 -12.76 -5.25 7.75
N PHE A 88 -12.77 -4.54 6.62
CA PHE A 88 -12.84 -3.08 6.60
C PHE A 88 -14.13 -2.55 7.22
N PHE A 89 -15.27 -3.22 6.99
CA PHE A 89 -16.52 -2.86 7.65
C PHE A 89 -16.43 -2.99 9.17
N VAL A 90 -15.81 -4.07 9.68
CA VAL A 90 -15.58 -4.25 11.12
C VAL A 90 -14.62 -3.19 11.67
N LEU A 91 -13.54 -2.88 10.94
CA LEU A 91 -12.59 -1.84 11.34
C LEU A 91 -13.21 -0.44 11.36
N ASP A 92 -14.03 -0.09 10.36
CA ASP A 92 -14.70 1.20 10.32
C ASP A 92 -15.68 1.36 11.50
N GLY A 93 -16.38 0.28 11.88
CA GLY A 93 -17.23 0.26 13.07
C GLY A 93 -16.45 0.42 14.38
N GLY A 94 -15.37 -0.35 14.56
CA GLY A 94 -14.52 -0.23 15.75
C GLY A 94 -13.78 1.10 15.84
N ALA A 95 -13.35 1.65 14.71
CA ALA A 95 -12.74 2.97 14.64
C ALA A 95 -13.75 4.05 15.06
N ALA A 96 -14.98 3.99 14.56
CA ALA A 96 -16.04 4.93 14.97
C ALA A 96 -16.35 4.87 16.47
N GLU A 97 -16.29 3.69 17.10
CA GLU A 97 -16.41 3.54 18.55
C GLU A 97 -15.25 4.23 19.29
N LEU A 98 -14.02 4.08 18.81
CA LEU A 98 -12.85 4.75 19.38
C LEU A 98 -12.90 6.27 19.18
N ASP A 99 -13.32 6.73 18.01
CA ASP A 99 -13.47 8.15 17.70
C ASP A 99 -14.47 8.83 18.66
N GLY A 100 -15.53 8.12 19.06
CA GLY A 100 -16.48 8.59 20.07
C GLY A 100 -15.88 8.73 21.47
N GLN A 101 -14.72 8.15 21.74
CA GLN A 101 -13.97 8.28 22.99
C GLN A 101 -12.85 9.35 22.90
N MET A 102 -12.69 9.98 21.74
CA MET A 102 -11.71 11.04 21.53
C MET A 102 -12.33 12.42 21.76
N GLU A 103 -11.48 13.40 22.06
CA GLU A 103 -11.87 14.79 22.25
C GLU A 103 -11.40 15.69 21.11
N ASN A 104 -11.83 16.95 21.10
CA ASN A 104 -11.38 17.98 20.14
C ASN A 104 -11.64 17.66 18.66
N GLY A 105 -12.57 16.74 18.38
CA GLY A 105 -12.84 16.27 17.02
C GLY A 105 -11.75 15.37 16.45
N ASP A 106 -10.88 14.84 17.31
CA ASP A 106 -9.90 13.83 16.92
C ASP A 106 -10.59 12.56 16.45
N SER A 107 -9.94 11.89 15.51
CA SER A 107 -10.37 10.58 15.02
C SER A 107 -9.21 9.83 14.41
N LEU A 108 -9.38 8.51 14.26
CA LEU A 108 -8.42 7.67 13.57
C LEU A 108 -8.33 8.01 12.08
N ASP A 109 -7.15 7.87 11.52
CA ASP A 109 -6.96 7.86 10.07
C ASP A 109 -7.40 6.49 9.52
N ARG A 110 -8.65 6.42 9.05
CA ARG A 110 -9.27 5.19 8.51
C ARG A 110 -8.49 4.64 7.32
N THR A 111 -7.90 5.52 6.50
CA THR A 111 -7.10 5.10 5.33
C THR A 111 -5.84 4.41 5.78
N ARG A 112 -5.11 5.00 6.73
CA ARG A 112 -3.89 4.40 7.29
C ARG A 112 -4.18 3.07 7.99
N VAL A 113 -5.22 3.03 8.83
CA VAL A 113 -5.66 1.80 9.52
C VAL A 113 -5.99 0.71 8.51
N LYS A 114 -6.78 1.00 7.46
CA LYS A 114 -7.14 0.00 6.45
C LYS A 114 -5.96 -0.40 5.56
N ALA A 115 -5.07 0.52 5.21
CA ALA A 115 -3.91 0.23 4.37
C ALA A 115 -2.91 -0.72 5.04
N ILE A 116 -2.61 -0.49 6.32
CA ILE A 116 -1.73 -1.39 7.09
C ILE A 116 -2.40 -2.76 7.25
N PHE A 117 -3.71 -2.79 7.54
CA PHE A 117 -4.43 -4.05 7.67
C PHE A 117 -4.44 -4.85 6.36
N TYR A 118 -4.69 -4.19 5.23
CA TYR A 118 -4.63 -4.79 3.91
C TYR A 118 -3.26 -5.43 3.66
N ALA A 119 -2.18 -4.71 3.93
CA ALA A 119 -0.82 -5.20 3.72
C ALA A 119 -0.49 -6.44 4.58
N LEU A 120 -1.12 -6.59 5.75
CA LEU A 120 -0.87 -7.69 6.67
C LEU A 120 -1.78 -8.91 6.42
N TYR A 121 -3.01 -8.71 5.99
CA TYR A 121 -4.05 -9.75 6.00
C TYR A 121 -4.71 -10.02 4.64
N PHE A 122 -4.35 -9.31 3.56
CA PHE A 122 -4.90 -9.61 2.24
C PHE A 122 -4.39 -10.97 1.74
N GLY A 123 -5.31 -11.87 1.39
CA GLY A 123 -4.96 -13.23 0.98
C GLY A 123 -4.91 -14.24 2.14
N GLU A 124 -4.97 -13.77 3.38
CA GLU A 124 -4.87 -14.60 4.58
C GLU A 124 -6.25 -14.98 5.15
N GLU A 125 -6.26 -15.88 6.14
CA GLU A 125 -7.47 -16.16 6.92
C GLU A 125 -7.93 -14.92 7.70
N GLN A 126 -9.25 -14.69 7.71
CA GLN A 126 -9.82 -13.48 8.30
C GLN A 126 -9.60 -13.45 9.82
N PRO A 127 -9.06 -12.36 10.39
CA PRO A 127 -8.86 -12.27 11.83
C PRO A 127 -10.19 -12.30 12.60
N SER A 128 -10.16 -12.79 13.84
CA SER A 128 -11.34 -12.71 14.72
C SER A 128 -11.72 -11.26 15.04
N GLN A 129 -12.97 -10.99 15.46
CA GLN A 129 -13.37 -9.64 15.90
C GLN A 129 -12.51 -9.12 17.07
N ARG A 130 -12.07 -10.01 17.97
CA ARG A 130 -11.14 -9.65 19.04
C ARG A 130 -9.80 -9.14 18.48
N ALA A 131 -9.28 -9.80 17.46
CA ALA A 131 -8.04 -9.38 16.82
C ALA A 131 -8.19 -8.03 16.09
N HIS A 132 -9.34 -7.75 15.48
CA HIS A 132 -9.62 -6.44 14.90
C HIS A 132 -9.61 -5.31 15.95
N LYS A 133 -10.19 -5.55 17.13
CA LYS A 133 -10.15 -4.58 18.24
C LYS A 133 -8.71 -4.35 18.73
N GLN A 134 -7.96 -5.43 18.98
CA GLN A 134 -6.56 -5.34 19.38
C GLN A 134 -5.70 -4.61 18.34
N TYR A 135 -5.99 -4.79 17.06
CA TYR A 135 -5.33 -4.08 15.98
C TYR A 135 -5.65 -2.57 16.01
N LEU A 136 -6.90 -2.18 16.23
CA LEU A 136 -7.29 -0.77 16.35
C LEU A 136 -6.67 -0.09 17.58
N ASP A 137 -6.56 -0.82 18.70
CA ASP A 137 -5.92 -0.32 19.92
C ASP A 137 -4.46 0.09 19.69
N CYS A 138 -3.77 -0.49 18.69
CA CYS A 138 -2.40 -0.08 18.32
C CYS A 138 -2.31 1.32 17.69
N PHE A 139 -3.43 1.96 17.35
CA PHE A 139 -3.46 3.29 16.75
C PHE A 139 -3.85 4.39 17.73
N VAL A 140 -4.08 4.05 19.00
CA VAL A 140 -4.46 4.98 20.05
C VAL A 140 -3.56 4.82 21.27
N THR A 141 -3.43 5.91 22.01
CA THR A 141 -2.96 5.90 23.39
C THR A 141 -4.11 6.32 24.28
N TYR A 142 -4.06 5.92 25.55
CA TYR A 142 -5.08 6.27 26.53
C TYR A 142 -4.48 7.21 27.56
N GLU A 143 -5.12 8.36 27.77
CA GLU A 143 -4.73 9.36 28.75
C GLU A 143 -5.81 9.46 29.83
N GLU A 144 -5.41 9.60 31.09
CA GLU A 144 -6.32 9.96 32.17
C GLU A 144 -6.45 11.49 32.23
N ARG A 145 -7.68 11.99 32.23
CA ARG A 145 -8.03 13.41 32.35
C ARG A 145 -9.03 13.60 33.47
N THR A 146 -9.08 14.79 34.04
CA THR A 146 -10.06 15.17 35.07
C THR A 146 -11.08 16.14 34.51
N ARG A 147 -12.33 16.00 34.94
CA ARG A 147 -13.41 16.95 34.67
C ARG A 147 -14.19 17.26 35.94
N THR A 148 -14.69 18.48 36.05
CA THR A 148 -15.61 18.87 37.11
C THR A 148 -17.03 18.49 36.70
N VAL A 149 -17.72 17.71 37.54
CA VAL A 149 -19.10 17.27 37.33
C VAL A 149 -19.93 17.77 38.51
N THR A 150 -21.15 18.22 38.23
CA THR A 150 -22.11 18.58 39.28
C THR A 150 -22.88 17.34 39.71
N GLU A 151 -22.75 16.95 40.96
CA GLU A 151 -23.47 15.84 41.57
C GLU A 151 -24.34 16.34 42.73
N ALA A 152 -25.38 15.60 43.09
CA ALA A 152 -26.22 15.92 44.25
C ALA A 152 -25.71 15.17 45.49
N ASP A 153 -25.48 15.89 46.59
CA ASP A 153 -25.10 15.28 47.87
C ASP A 153 -26.28 14.52 48.53
N ASP A 154 -26.02 13.84 49.65
CA ASP A 154 -27.05 13.11 50.43
C ASP A 154 -28.21 14.00 50.92
N ALA A 155 -28.03 15.32 50.91
CA ALA A 155 -29.03 16.32 51.26
C ALA A 155 -29.72 16.96 50.03
N GLY A 156 -29.35 16.54 48.81
CA GLY A 156 -29.90 17.03 47.55
C GLY A 156 -29.33 18.37 47.06
N ASN A 157 -28.21 18.84 47.62
CA ASN A 157 -27.52 20.04 47.15
C ASN A 157 -26.58 19.71 45.99
N GLU A 158 -26.54 20.59 44.98
CA GLU A 158 -25.56 20.51 43.90
C GLU A 158 -24.15 20.84 44.42
N VAL A 159 -23.23 19.89 44.27
CA VAL A 159 -21.82 20.02 44.61
C VAL A 159 -20.95 19.70 43.40
N GLU A 160 -19.86 20.45 43.22
CA GLU A 160 -18.88 20.18 42.16
C GLU A 160 -17.87 19.14 42.65
N VAL A 161 -17.71 18.07 41.88
CA VAL A 161 -16.79 16.96 42.16
C VAL A 161 -15.85 16.78 40.96
N GLU A 162 -14.56 16.58 41.21
CA GLU A 162 -13.61 16.20 40.16
C GLU A 162 -13.65 14.69 39.92
N GLU A 163 -13.96 14.29 38.68
CA GLU A 163 -13.98 12.90 38.23
C GLU A 163 -12.82 12.66 37.25
N THR A 164 -12.10 11.55 37.42
CA THR A 164 -11.09 11.08 36.46
C THR A 164 -11.74 10.19 35.42
N TYR A 165 -11.45 10.41 34.15
CA TYR A 165 -11.91 9.58 33.04
C TYR A 165 -10.77 9.32 32.06
N THR A 166 -10.91 8.26 31.26
CA THR A 166 -9.95 7.89 30.22
C THR A 166 -10.40 8.43 28.87
N VAL A 167 -9.49 9.06 28.14
CA VAL A 167 -9.71 9.52 26.78
C VAL A 167 -8.77 8.78 25.82
N ALA A 168 -9.27 8.47 24.63
CA ALA A 168 -8.44 7.94 23.56
C ALA A 168 -7.77 9.09 22.79
N VAL A 169 -6.48 8.95 22.48
CA VAL A 169 -5.69 9.92 21.71
C VAL A 169 -5.05 9.22 20.52
N PRO A 170 -5.31 9.67 19.27
CA PRO A 170 -4.83 8.98 18.08
C PRO A 170 -3.32 9.17 17.91
N ILE A 171 -2.62 8.07 17.63
CA ILE A 171 -1.19 8.10 17.30
C ILE A 171 -1.05 8.62 15.87
N ARG A 172 -0.51 9.81 15.67
CA ARG A 172 -0.41 10.42 14.32
C ARG A 172 0.87 10.05 13.58
N ASP A 173 1.92 9.70 14.30
CA ASP A 173 3.24 9.36 13.75
C ASP A 173 3.59 7.91 14.12
N LEU A 174 4.07 7.13 13.17
CA LEU A 174 4.48 5.73 13.41
C LEU A 174 5.84 5.63 14.10
N SER A 175 6.62 6.70 14.19
CA SER A 175 7.90 6.73 14.91
C SER A 175 7.76 6.71 16.43
N VAL A 176 6.54 6.87 16.95
CA VAL A 176 6.21 6.80 18.39
C VAL A 176 5.59 5.47 18.80
N VAL A 177 5.51 4.50 17.88
CA VAL A 177 5.13 3.09 18.13
C VAL A 177 6.39 2.24 18.18
#